data_AF-A0A6M0GEM7-F1
#
_entry.id   AF-A0A6M0GEM7-F1
#
_cell.length_a   1.000
_cell.length_b   1.000
_cell.length_c   1.000
_cell.angle_alpha   90.00
_cell.angle_beta   90.00
_cell.angle_gamma   90.00
#
_symmetry.space_group_name_H-M   'P 1'
#
loop_
_entity.id
_entity.type
_entity.pdbx_description
1 polymer ?
#
loop_
_entity_poly.entity_id
_entity_poly.type
_entity_poly.pdbx_seq_one_letter_code
_entity_poly.pdbx_strand_id
1 'polypeptide(L)'
;MTTHPDDLAIADFHQAIGNLVIRFPLLHCEECASAVKQWLQQRGISGKLWRLSTRYDNEDFILSDRLEKQGCFETITENGVHYGVEVFGKIFDNLSRQGLSPEDWVNDFTSLSNEFEVKVIEVF
;
A
#
# COMPACT_ATOMS: atom_id res chain seq x y z
N MET A 1 -22.46 -20.06 0.51
CA MET A 1 -21.69 -19.33 -0.53
C MET A 1 -20.58 -20.26 -0.97
N THR A 2 -20.55 -20.64 -2.25
CA THR A 2 -19.49 -21.50 -2.83
C THR A 2 -18.37 -20.60 -3.30
N THR A 3 -17.19 -20.66 -2.66
CA THR A 3 -15.98 -19.97 -3.11
C THR A 3 -15.52 -20.55 -4.46
N HIS A 4 -15.29 -19.68 -5.44
CA HIS A 4 -14.81 -20.11 -6.76
C HIS A 4 -13.31 -20.45 -6.69
N PRO A 5 -12.79 -21.34 -7.56
CA PRO A 5 -11.36 -21.64 -7.63
C PRO A 5 -10.48 -20.39 -7.80
N ASP A 6 -10.98 -19.38 -8.51
CA ASP A 6 -10.30 -18.11 -8.72
C ASP A 6 -10.18 -17.29 -7.42
N ASP A 7 -11.20 -17.34 -6.54
CA ASP A 7 -11.18 -16.65 -5.24
C ASP A 7 -10.10 -17.21 -4.33
N LEU A 8 -9.90 -18.53 -4.36
CA LEU A 8 -8.86 -19.19 -3.57
C LEU A 8 -7.46 -18.82 -4.07
N ALA A 9 -7.27 -18.81 -5.39
CA ALA A 9 -6.01 -18.37 -5.99
C ALA A 9 -5.70 -16.90 -5.66
N ILE A 10 -6.70 -16.01 -5.72
CA ILE A 10 -6.55 -14.60 -5.34
C ILE A 10 -6.19 -14.48 -3.85
N ALA A 11 -6.82 -15.26 -2.98
CA ALA A 11 -6.50 -15.27 -1.55
C ALA A 11 -5.05 -15.73 -1.29
N ASP A 12 -4.56 -16.74 -2.01
CA ASP A 12 -3.16 -17.19 -1.94
C ASP A 12 -2.20 -16.09 -2.40
N PHE A 13 -2.53 -15.35 -3.46
CA PHE A 13 -1.76 -14.19 -3.91
C PHE A 13 -1.73 -13.09 -2.85
N HIS A 14 -2.88 -12.72 -2.30
CA HIS A 14 -2.95 -11.73 -1.21
C HIS A 14 -2.11 -12.14 -0.01
N GLN A 15 -2.14 -13.41 0.38
CA GLN A 15 -1.34 -13.93 1.48
C GLN A 15 0.18 -13.87 1.16
N ALA A 16 0.57 -14.24 -0.06
CA ALA A 16 1.97 -14.22 -0.49
C ALA A 16 2.53 -12.79 -0.51
N ILE A 17 1.76 -11.82 -1.02
CA ILE A 17 2.13 -10.41 -1.04
C ILE A 17 2.15 -9.84 0.38
N GLY A 18 1.15 -10.17 1.20
CA GLY A 18 1.13 -9.82 2.62
C GLY A 18 2.39 -10.28 3.37
N ASN A 19 2.90 -11.48 3.08
CA ASN A 19 4.16 -12.01 3.61
C ASN A 19 5.41 -11.29 3.09
N LEU A 20 5.34 -10.69 1.90
CA LEU A 20 6.42 -9.93 1.30
C LEU A 20 6.50 -8.53 1.90
N VAL A 21 5.38 -7.82 1.98
CA VAL A 21 5.36 -6.41 2.39
C VAL A 21 5.75 -6.17 3.84
N ILE A 22 5.45 -7.10 4.76
CA ILE A 22 5.85 -6.97 6.16
C ILE A 22 7.34 -7.17 6.44
N ARG A 23 8.13 -7.46 5.40
CA ARG A 23 9.60 -7.52 5.50
C ARG A 23 10.23 -6.14 5.42
N PHE A 24 9.47 -5.15 4.99
CA PHE A 24 9.92 -3.77 4.85
C PHE A 24 9.46 -2.99 6.10
N PRO A 25 10.39 -2.36 6.83
CA PRO A 25 10.02 -1.53 7.97
C PRO A 25 9.36 -0.22 7.51
N LEU A 26 8.92 0.61 8.46
CA LEU A 26 8.45 1.97 8.18
C LEU A 26 9.49 2.75 7.37
N LEU A 27 9.04 3.75 6.61
CA LEU A 27 9.86 4.59 5.72
C LEU A 27 10.42 3.88 4.46
N HIS A 28 10.19 2.57 4.28
CA HIS A 28 10.64 1.80 3.10
C HIS A 28 9.50 1.43 2.14
N CYS A 29 8.53 2.34 1.95
CA CYS A 29 7.37 2.08 1.10
C CYS A 29 7.74 1.95 -0.39
N GLU A 30 8.76 2.68 -0.86
CA GLU A 30 9.23 2.63 -2.25
C GLU A 30 9.90 1.29 -2.59
N GLU A 31 10.78 0.79 -1.71
CA GLU A 31 11.43 -0.51 -1.87
C GLU A 31 10.41 -1.64 -1.77
N CYS A 32 9.44 -1.51 -0.86
CA CYS A 32 8.32 -2.43 -0.75
C CYS A 32 7.51 -2.49 -2.05
N ALA A 33 7.08 -1.34 -2.57
CA ALA A 33 6.31 -1.26 -3.81
C ALA A 33 7.09 -1.83 -5.01
N SER A 34 8.38 -1.51 -5.11
CA SER A 34 9.28 -2.05 -6.13
C SER A 34 9.40 -3.57 -6.06
N ALA A 35 9.53 -4.13 -4.85
CA ALA A 35 9.62 -5.57 -4.66
C ALA A 35 8.32 -6.30 -5.00
N VAL A 36 7.16 -5.75 -4.60
CA VAL A 36 5.85 -6.31 -4.96
C VAL A 36 5.64 -6.26 -6.48
N LYS A 37 5.94 -5.13 -7.12
CA LYS A 37 5.87 -4.97 -8.57
C LYS A 37 6.71 -6.04 -9.29
N GLN A 38 7.98 -6.18 -8.92
CA GLN A 38 8.87 -7.19 -9.52
C GLN A 38 8.34 -8.61 -9.30
N TRP A 39 7.84 -8.91 -8.10
CA TRP A 39 7.30 -10.22 -7.77
C TRP A 39 6.08 -10.59 -8.61
N LEU A 40 5.20 -9.61 -8.88
CA LEU A 40 4.02 -9.75 -9.75
C LEU A 40 4.41 -9.90 -11.22
N GLN A 41 5.32 -9.06 -11.72
CA GLN A 41 5.79 -9.11 -13.12
C GLN A 41 6.46 -10.45 -13.45
N GLN A 42 7.25 -11.02 -12.54
CA GLN A 42 7.85 -12.35 -12.70
C GLN A 42 6.81 -13.48 -12.86
N ARG A 43 5.57 -13.24 -12.46
CA ARG A 43 4.45 -14.18 -12.55
C ARG A 43 3.46 -13.81 -13.65
N GLY A 44 3.73 -12.76 -14.43
CA GLY A 44 2.82 -12.26 -15.46
C GLY A 44 1.51 -11.70 -14.89
N ILE A 45 1.53 -11.21 -13.65
CA ILE A 45 0.34 -10.64 -13.00
C ILE A 45 0.39 -9.13 -13.13
N SER A 46 -0.65 -8.56 -13.74
CA SER A 46 -0.79 -7.12 -13.86
C SER A 46 -1.17 -6.45 -12.54
N GLY A 47 -0.73 -5.21 -12.37
CA GLY A 47 -1.02 -4.42 -11.18
C GLY A 47 -0.94 -2.92 -11.46
N LYS A 48 -1.24 -2.11 -10.44
CA LYS A 48 -1.09 -0.66 -10.51
C LYS A 48 -0.21 -0.14 -9.39
N LEU A 49 0.73 0.73 -9.71
CA LEU A 49 1.52 1.47 -8.71
C LEU A 49 0.80 2.76 -8.36
N TRP A 50 0.42 2.90 -7.09
CA TRP A 50 -0.20 4.08 -6.53
C TRP A 50 0.86 4.92 -5.81
N ARG A 51 0.76 6.24 -6.00
CA ARG A 51 1.49 7.24 -5.24
C ARG A 51 0.49 8.15 -4.55
N LEU A 52 0.66 8.31 -3.26
CA LEU A 52 0.02 9.34 -2.45
C LEU A 52 1.09 10.31 -2.01
N SER A 53 0.84 11.60 -2.14
CA SER A 53 1.67 12.62 -1.52
C SER A 53 0.85 13.67 -0.82
N THR A 54 1.43 14.30 0.20
CA THR A 54 0.89 15.54 0.74
C THR A 54 0.79 16.59 -0.36
N ARG A 55 -0.17 17.51 -0.22
CA ARG A 55 -0.41 18.55 -1.22
C ARG A 55 0.66 19.64 -1.22
N TYR A 56 1.27 19.90 -0.06
CA TYR A 56 2.19 21.00 0.16
C TYR A 56 3.60 20.49 0.42
N ASP A 57 4.60 21.07 -0.26
CA ASP A 57 6.00 20.64 -0.22
C ASP A 57 6.68 20.73 1.17
N ASN A 58 6.02 21.35 2.15
CA ASN A 58 6.49 21.49 3.53
C ASN A 58 5.80 20.52 4.50
N GLU A 59 5.06 19.53 3.99
CA GLU A 59 4.40 18.48 4.78
C GLU A 59 5.04 17.13 4.52
N ASP A 60 6.09 16.83 5.27
CA ASP A 60 6.89 15.62 5.08
C ASP A 60 6.34 14.38 5.80
N PHE A 61 5.53 14.59 6.83
CA PHE A 61 5.09 13.54 7.74
C PHE A 61 3.65 13.12 7.45
N ILE A 62 3.49 11.81 7.29
CA ILE A 62 2.19 11.15 7.17
C ILE A 62 2.06 10.15 8.32
N LEU A 63 0.85 10.06 8.89
CA LEU A 63 0.46 9.04 9.87
C LEU A 63 -0.57 8.10 9.24
N SER A 64 -0.76 6.95 9.87
CA SER A 64 -1.65 5.89 9.40
C SER A 64 -2.64 5.50 10.49
N ASP A 65 -3.93 5.72 10.25
CA ASP A 65 -5.02 5.45 11.18
C ASP A 65 -5.05 3.98 11.61
N ARG A 66 -4.75 3.04 10.71
CA ARG A 66 -4.66 1.61 11.05
C ARG A 66 -3.51 1.30 12.00
N LEU A 67 -2.37 2.00 11.89
CA LEU A 67 -1.24 1.82 12.79
C LEU A 67 -1.51 2.44 14.15
N GLU A 68 -2.16 3.60 14.19
CA GLU A 68 -2.57 4.24 15.45
C GLU A 68 -3.53 3.36 16.25
N LYS A 69 -4.49 2.71 15.58
CA LYS A 69 -5.39 1.72 16.20
C LYS A 69 -4.65 0.50 16.77
N GLN A 70 -3.42 0.25 16.33
CA GLN A 70 -2.53 -0.79 16.83
C GLN A 70 -1.52 -0.27 17.87
N GLY A 71 -1.60 1.01 18.24
CA GLY A 71 -0.73 1.66 19.21
C GLY A 71 0.61 2.15 18.64
N CYS A 72 0.74 2.23 17.31
CA CYS A 72 1.91 2.79 16.64
C CYS A 72 1.57 4.21 16.14
N PHE A 73 2.28 5.20 16.66
CA PHE A 73 2.09 6.63 16.35
C PHE A 73 3.30 7.23 15.61
N GLU A 74 4.15 6.36 15.06
CA GLU A 74 5.30 6.78 14.27
C GLU A 74 4.86 7.23 12.88
N THR A 75 5.60 8.18 12.31
CA THR A 75 5.37 8.62 10.93
C THR A 75 5.76 7.54 9.93
N ILE A 76 5.02 7.45 8.83
CA ILE A 76 5.26 6.48 7.75
C ILE A 76 6.08 7.09 6.60
N THR A 77 6.32 8.40 6.61
CA THR A 77 7.11 9.13 5.61
C THR A 77 7.95 10.24 6.26
N GLU A 78 9.06 10.61 5.63
CA GLU A 78 9.86 11.80 5.98
C GLU A 78 10.02 12.75 4.77
N ASN A 79 9.23 12.55 3.73
CA ASN A 79 9.27 13.31 2.47
C ASN A 79 7.87 13.57 1.89
N GLY A 80 6.82 13.24 2.66
CA GLY A 80 5.43 13.43 2.28
C GLY A 80 4.94 12.49 1.18
N VAL A 81 5.63 11.38 0.89
CA VAL A 81 5.27 10.45 -0.20
C VAL A 81 5.15 9.01 0.27
N HIS A 82 4.01 8.38 -0.02
CA HIS A 82 3.77 6.96 0.27
C HIS A 82 3.33 6.20 -0.99
N TYR A 83 3.74 4.93 -1.07
CA TYR A 83 3.48 4.06 -2.22
C TYR A 83 2.71 2.81 -1.83
N GLY A 84 1.86 2.36 -2.74
CA GLY A 84 1.12 1.10 -2.63
C GLY A 84 0.96 0.41 -3.98
N VAL A 85 0.82 -0.91 -3.98
CA VAL A 85 0.59 -1.70 -5.20
C VAL A 85 -0.79 -2.32 -5.17
N GLU A 86 -1.63 -1.95 -6.13
CA GLU A 86 -2.96 -2.53 -6.33
C GLU A 86 -2.88 -3.81 -7.16
N VAL A 87 -3.47 -4.88 -6.63
CA VAL A 87 -3.62 -6.16 -7.33
C VAL A 87 -4.87 -6.88 -6.81
N PHE A 88 -5.68 -7.40 -7.74
CA PHE A 88 -6.96 -8.08 -7.45
C PHE A 88 -7.84 -7.30 -6.45
N GLY A 89 -7.98 -5.97 -6.67
CA GLY A 89 -8.85 -5.11 -5.88
C GLY A 89 -8.33 -4.70 -4.51
N LYS A 90 -7.07 -5.01 -4.16
CA LYS A 90 -6.43 -4.56 -2.93
C LYS A 90 -5.11 -3.85 -3.17
N ILE A 91 -4.86 -2.81 -2.39
CA ILE A 91 -3.57 -2.11 -2.30
C ILE A 91 -2.77 -2.70 -1.15
N PHE A 92 -1.55 -3.14 -1.46
CA PHE A 92 -0.56 -3.60 -0.50
C PHE A 92 0.57 -2.59 -0.37
N ASP A 93 0.97 -2.32 0.87
CA ASP A 93 2.12 -1.50 1.25
C ASP A 93 2.80 -2.11 2.48
N ASN A 94 3.86 -1.48 2.97
CA ASN A 94 4.69 -1.97 4.08
C ASN A 94 4.03 -1.86 5.47
N LEU A 95 2.76 -1.46 5.61
CA LEU A 95 2.16 -1.25 6.94
C LEU A 95 1.27 -2.41 7.41
N SER A 96 0.79 -3.29 6.51
CA SER A 96 -0.04 -4.43 6.92
C SER A 96 0.00 -5.62 5.97
N ARG A 97 -0.40 -6.80 6.48
CA ARG A 97 -0.42 -8.05 5.69
C ARG A 97 -1.65 -8.18 4.79
N GLN A 98 -2.77 -7.58 5.18
CA GLN A 98 -4.08 -7.90 4.60
C GLN A 98 -4.36 -7.14 3.29
N GLY A 99 -3.64 -6.04 3.06
CA GLY A 99 -3.98 -5.04 2.05
C GLY A 99 -5.30 -4.33 2.37
N LEU A 100 -5.52 -3.17 1.76
CA LEU A 100 -6.75 -2.38 1.88
C LEU A 100 -7.46 -2.28 0.54
N SER A 101 -8.77 -2.00 0.53
CA SER A 101 -9.40 -1.53 -0.70
C SER A 101 -8.79 -0.19 -1.11
N PRO A 102 -8.88 0.24 -2.39
CA PRO A 102 -8.37 1.55 -2.80
C PRO A 102 -8.98 2.71 -2.00
N GLU A 103 -10.28 2.63 -1.67
CA GLU A 103 -10.97 3.64 -0.86
C GLU A 103 -10.44 3.66 0.58
N ASP A 104 -10.35 2.50 1.22
CA ASP A 104 -9.82 2.40 2.59
C ASP A 104 -8.36 2.84 2.66
N TRP A 105 -7.57 2.56 1.62
CA TRP A 105 -6.17 2.96 1.56
C TRP A 105 -6.03 4.48 1.50
N VAL A 106 -6.81 5.16 0.64
CA VAL A 106 -6.79 6.63 0.55
C VAL A 106 -7.25 7.29 1.85
N ASN A 107 -8.22 6.68 2.55
CA ASN A 107 -8.77 7.20 3.80
C ASN A 107 -7.96 6.84 5.05
N ASP A 108 -6.88 6.06 4.93
CA ASP A 108 -6.09 5.63 6.09
C ASP A 108 -5.07 6.68 6.54
N PHE A 109 -4.75 7.66 5.70
CA PHE A 109 -3.63 8.56 5.93
C PHE A 109 -4.06 9.92 6.45
N THR A 110 -3.27 10.44 7.39
CA THR A 110 -3.42 11.79 7.93
C THR A 110 -2.11 12.57 7.82
N SER A 111 -2.23 13.87 7.58
CA SER A 111 -1.11 14.82 7.53
C SER A 111 -1.49 16.10 8.26
N LEU A 112 -0.62 17.12 8.25
CA LEU A 112 -0.92 18.41 8.85
C LEU A 112 -2.16 19.07 8.23
N SER A 113 -2.28 19.07 6.90
CA SER A 113 -3.44 19.62 6.19
C SER A 113 -4.56 18.60 5.96
N ASN A 114 -4.25 17.30 6.01
CA ASN A 114 -5.11 16.22 5.47
C ASN A 114 -5.49 16.41 4.00
N GLU A 115 -4.70 17.18 3.25
CA GLU A 115 -4.85 17.33 1.81
C GLU A 115 -3.80 16.48 1.09
N PHE A 116 -4.28 15.52 0.30
CA PHE A 116 -3.44 14.59 -0.45
C PHE A 116 -3.68 14.66 -1.95
N GLU A 117 -2.62 14.43 -2.71
CA GLU A 117 -2.69 14.09 -4.12
C GLU A 117 -2.48 12.58 -4.29
N VAL A 118 -3.46 11.89 -4.87
CA VAL A 118 -3.41 10.44 -5.10
C VAL A 118 -3.48 10.14 -6.59
N LYS A 119 -2.51 9.36 -7.08
CA LYS A 119 -2.40 9.01 -8.50
C LYS A 119 -1.99 7.56 -8.68
N VAL A 120 -2.56 6.92 -9.70
CA VAL A 120 -1.92 5.74 -10.33
C VAL A 120 -0.82 6.27 -11.24
N ILE A 121 0.43 5.95 -10.92
CA ILE A 121 1.60 6.42 -11.68
C ILE A 121 2.10 5.41 -12.69
N GLU A 122 1.70 4.13 -12.56
CA GLU A 122 2.05 3.08 -13.51
C GLU A 122 1.02 1.96 -13.49
N VAL A 123 0.75 1.38 -14.66
CA VAL A 123 0.04 0.10 -14.83
C VAL A 123 1.03 -0.84 -15.52
N PHE A 124 1.21 -2.03 -14.95
CA PHE A 124 2.19 -3.02 -15.42
C PHE A 124 1.58 -4.41 -15.53
#